data_AF-A0AAU1ESP8-F1
#
_entry.id   AF-A0AAU1ESP8-F1
#
_cell.length_a   1.000
_cell.length_b   1.000
_cell.length_c   1.000
_cell.angle_alpha   90.00
_cell.angle_beta   90.00
_cell.angle_gamma   90.00
#
_symmetry.space_group_name_H-M   'P 1'
#
loop_
_entity.id
_entity.type
_entity.pdbx_description
1 polymer ?
#
loop_
_entity_poly.entity_id
_entity_poly.type
_entity_poly.pdbx_seq_one_letter_code
_entity_poly.pdbx_strand_id
1 'polypeptide(L)'
;MNPPGGTARWPLAIAAAATILVVSCDRQPAPTRPSASFSAPAPTTTRTQENVDLTRAESALVGLAREKGTSPTDVGLSVARQANGHVVYIWESGSAQFCFAQVAVEGATRQLACGHPQSKPRPASYLTAVFGPGIGFAGRYVVLAADPGGKVTSVRYEGKELTWSFIRRMSPAATGRDIYYITLPDRVQGWLDVTLLVGDQQKADRLWLGK
;
A
#
# COMPACT_ATOMS: atom_id res chain seq x y z
N MET A 1 -51.00 -29.53 -11.40
CA MET A 1 -50.45 -30.37 -12.48
C MET A 1 -48.96 -30.56 -12.22
N ASN A 2 -48.58 -31.74 -11.70
CA ASN A 2 -47.22 -32.35 -11.81
C ASN A 2 -47.20 -33.19 -13.12
N PRO A 3 -46.06 -33.68 -13.70
CA PRO A 3 -44.75 -34.10 -13.11
C PRO A 3 -43.54 -33.77 -14.05
N PRO A 4 -42.45 -34.58 -14.19
CA PRO A 4 -41.52 -35.27 -13.25
C PRO A 4 -40.08 -34.67 -13.35
N GLY A 5 -39.11 -34.84 -12.44
CA GLY A 5 -38.51 -36.08 -11.92
C GLY A 5 -37.21 -36.41 -12.70
N GLY A 6 -36.04 -36.29 -12.06
CA GLY A 6 -34.75 -36.61 -12.69
C GLY A 6 -33.52 -36.32 -11.83
N THR A 7 -33.31 -37.11 -10.78
CA THR A 7 -32.09 -37.14 -9.98
C THR A 7 -30.98 -37.92 -10.69
N ALA A 8 -29.83 -37.30 -10.92
CA ALA A 8 -28.59 -37.99 -11.30
C ALA A 8 -27.59 -37.92 -10.13
N ARG A 9 -27.47 -39.05 -9.40
CA ARG A 9 -26.38 -39.38 -8.48
C ARG A 9 -25.25 -40.01 -9.29
N TRP A 10 -24.01 -39.56 -9.13
CA TRP A 10 -22.81 -40.36 -9.43
C TRP A 10 -21.72 -40.12 -8.38
N PRO A 11 -20.85 -41.11 -8.13
CA PRO A 11 -20.32 -41.44 -6.80
C PRO A 11 -18.94 -40.85 -6.47
N LEU A 12 -18.64 -40.91 -5.18
CA LEU A 12 -17.32 -40.81 -4.56
C LEU A 12 -16.30 -41.74 -5.21
N ALA A 13 -15.09 -41.23 -5.41
CA ALA A 13 -13.88 -42.04 -5.50
C ALA A 13 -12.90 -41.59 -4.41
N ILE A 14 -12.78 -42.43 -3.39
CA ILE A 14 -11.77 -42.37 -2.33
C ILE A 14 -10.55 -43.12 -2.85
N ALA A 15 -9.36 -42.52 -2.81
CA ALA A 15 -8.09 -43.23 -2.95
C ALA A 15 -7.18 -42.84 -1.79
N ALA A 16 -7.23 -43.64 -0.73
CA ALA A 16 -6.24 -43.67 0.32
C ALA A 16 -5.15 -44.67 -0.09
N ALA A 17 -3.89 -44.24 -0.05
CA ALA A 17 -2.74 -45.15 -0.06
C ALA A 17 -1.78 -44.68 1.04
N ALA A 18 -1.95 -45.28 2.21
CA ALA A 18 -0.98 -45.24 3.29
C ALA A 18 0.07 -46.32 3.01
N THR A 19 1.34 -45.94 2.99
CA THR A 19 2.45 -46.90 3.00
C THR A 19 3.23 -46.69 4.29
N ILE A 20 3.02 -47.62 5.22
CA ILE A 20 3.80 -47.78 6.44
C ILE A 20 5.00 -48.65 6.08
N LEU A 21 6.21 -48.14 6.29
CA LEU A 21 7.44 -48.94 6.36
C LEU A 21 8.04 -48.73 7.74
N VAL A 22 8.00 -49.78 8.55
CA VAL A 22 8.73 -49.92 9.82
C VAL A 22 9.99 -50.72 9.52
N VAL A 23 11.18 -50.13 9.70
CA VAL A 23 12.43 -50.88 9.88
C VAL A 23 13.31 -50.14 10.91
N SER A 24 13.43 -50.78 12.07
CA SER A 24 14.48 -50.82 13.10
C SER A 24 15.41 -49.63 13.37
N CYS A 25 15.46 -49.28 14.66
CA CYS A 25 16.58 -48.61 15.32
C CYS A 25 17.87 -49.42 15.22
N ASP A 26 18.96 -48.78 14.78
CA ASP A 26 20.29 -49.11 15.27
C ASP A 26 21.05 -47.81 15.55
N ARG A 27 21.60 -47.71 16.76
CA ARG A 27 22.41 -46.59 17.24
C ARG A 27 23.79 -46.68 16.60
N GLN A 28 24.24 -45.62 15.94
CA GLN A 28 25.68 -45.41 15.72
C GLN A 28 26.05 -43.94 15.94
N PRO A 29 27.18 -43.64 16.63
CA PRO A 29 27.51 -42.29 17.08
C PRO A 29 27.92 -41.37 15.93
N ALA A 30 27.67 -40.08 16.15
CA ALA A 30 27.92 -38.98 15.23
C ALA A 30 29.38 -38.88 14.75
N PRO A 31 29.60 -38.63 13.45
CA PRO A 31 30.72 -37.85 12.98
C PRO A 31 30.27 -36.38 12.84
N THR A 32 30.85 -35.52 13.67
CA THR A 32 30.71 -34.06 13.60
C THR A 32 31.21 -33.57 12.24
N ARG A 33 30.29 -33.38 11.29
CA ARG A 33 30.59 -32.71 10.02
C ARG A 33 30.43 -31.21 10.26
N PRO A 34 31.43 -30.36 9.99
CA PRO A 34 31.22 -28.93 10.04
C PRO A 34 30.18 -28.57 8.97
N SER A 35 29.01 -28.13 9.42
CA SER A 35 28.04 -27.41 8.59
C SER A 35 28.70 -26.10 8.18
N ALA A 36 29.39 -26.10 7.04
CA ALA A 36 29.68 -24.87 6.34
C ALA A 36 28.34 -24.31 5.86
N SER A 37 27.77 -23.40 6.66
CA SER A 37 26.68 -22.54 6.25
C SER A 37 27.16 -21.74 5.03
N PHE A 38 26.84 -22.20 3.83
CA PHE A 38 26.91 -21.38 2.64
C PHE A 38 25.79 -20.34 2.75
N SER A 39 26.07 -19.24 3.46
CA SER A 39 25.34 -18.00 3.28
C SER A 39 25.59 -17.54 1.86
N ALA A 40 24.61 -17.74 0.98
CA ALA A 40 24.61 -17.05 -0.30
C ALA A 40 24.72 -15.54 -0.01
N PRO A 41 25.65 -14.81 -0.65
CA PRO A 41 25.71 -13.37 -0.47
C PRO A 41 24.36 -12.79 -0.89
N ALA A 42 23.68 -12.12 0.05
CA ALA A 42 22.53 -11.29 -0.29
C ALA A 42 22.98 -10.31 -1.39
N PRO A 43 22.17 -10.05 -2.42
CA PRO A 43 22.50 -9.03 -3.39
C PRO A 43 22.63 -7.70 -2.65
N THR A 44 23.85 -7.22 -2.48
CA THR A 44 24.11 -5.84 -2.05
C THR A 44 23.70 -4.94 -3.21
N THR A 45 22.42 -4.58 -3.27
CA THR A 45 22.02 -3.40 -4.00
C THR A 45 22.57 -2.20 -3.26
N THR A 46 23.78 -1.78 -3.63
CA THR A 46 24.26 -0.43 -3.34
C THR A 46 23.41 0.52 -4.17
N ARG A 47 22.17 0.75 -3.72
CA ARG A 47 21.39 1.90 -4.17
C ARG A 47 22.11 3.09 -3.56
N THR A 48 22.80 3.88 -4.38
CA THR A 48 23.23 5.22 -4.01
C THR A 48 21.96 5.97 -3.59
N GLN A 49 21.69 5.95 -2.29
CA GLN A 49 20.61 6.71 -1.70
C GLN A 49 21.08 8.15 -1.79
N GLU A 50 20.74 8.80 -2.89
CA GLU A 50 20.93 10.23 -3.06
C GLU A 50 20.33 10.89 -1.83
N ASN A 51 21.19 11.47 -1.00
CA ASN A 51 20.84 11.88 0.34
C ASN A 51 20.02 13.16 0.21
N VAL A 52 18.69 13.02 0.27
CA VAL A 52 17.78 14.15 0.13
C VAL A 52 17.92 15.05 1.36
N ASP A 53 18.18 16.34 1.16
CA ASP A 53 18.10 17.36 2.21
C ASP A 53 16.63 17.60 2.59
N LEU A 54 16.09 16.70 3.40
CA LEU A 54 14.70 16.72 3.85
C LEU A 54 14.36 18.01 4.59
N THR A 55 15.30 18.53 5.39
CA THR A 55 15.11 19.76 6.16
C THR A 55 14.86 20.96 5.26
N ARG A 56 15.63 21.10 4.18
CA ARG A 56 15.45 22.17 3.20
C ARG A 56 14.14 22.04 2.44
N ALA A 57 13.84 20.83 1.95
CA ALA A 57 12.59 20.55 1.24
C ALA A 57 11.36 20.84 2.12
N GLU A 58 11.41 20.42 3.38
CA GLU A 58 10.37 20.66 4.38
C GLU A 58 10.19 22.14 4.67
N SER A 59 11.28 22.88 4.90
CA SER A 59 11.24 24.31 5.19
C SER A 59 10.63 25.12 4.04
N ALA A 60 11.01 24.80 2.79
CA ALA A 60 10.43 25.44 1.61
C ALA A 60 8.93 25.16 1.48
N LEU A 61 8.52 23.91 1.74
CA LEU A 61 7.11 23.52 1.70
C LEU A 61 6.28 24.19 2.79
N VAL A 62 6.80 24.28 4.02
CA VAL A 62 6.11 24.96 5.14
C VAL A 62 5.93 26.44 4.85
N GLY A 63 6.93 27.10 4.26
CA GLY A 63 6.82 28.49 3.80
C GLY A 63 5.67 28.68 2.81
N LEU A 64 5.65 27.86 1.75
CA LEU A 64 4.58 27.89 0.74
C LEU A 64 3.20 27.55 1.33
N ALA A 65 3.12 26.54 2.19
CA ALA A 65 1.87 26.12 2.82
C ALA A 65 1.28 27.25 3.68
N ARG A 66 2.13 28.03 4.37
CA ARG A 66 1.70 29.21 5.11
C ARG A 66 1.13 30.29 4.20
N GLU A 67 1.82 30.60 3.10
CA GLU A 67 1.35 31.58 2.10
C GLU A 67 0.00 31.20 1.49
N LYS A 68 -0.26 29.89 1.33
CA LYS A 68 -1.51 29.36 0.78
C LYS A 68 -2.61 29.14 1.82
N GLY A 69 -2.35 29.42 3.10
CA GLY A 69 -3.31 29.16 4.18
C GLY A 69 -3.55 27.67 4.45
N THR A 70 -2.63 26.81 4.03
CA THR A 70 -2.71 25.35 4.17
C THR A 70 -1.61 24.81 5.09
N SER A 71 -1.16 25.60 6.06
CA SER A 71 -0.10 25.22 7.02
C SER A 71 -0.41 23.87 7.67
N PRO A 72 0.60 23.00 7.87
CA PRO A 72 0.43 21.76 8.63
C PRO A 72 -0.10 22.01 10.04
N THR A 73 -0.89 21.07 10.54
CA THR A 73 -1.21 20.97 11.98
C THR A 73 0.02 20.58 12.80
N ASP A 74 -0.13 20.50 14.11
CA ASP A 74 0.94 20.09 15.04
C ASP A 74 1.47 18.68 14.78
N VAL A 75 0.72 17.83 14.06
CA VAL A 75 1.18 16.51 13.61
C VAL A 75 2.27 16.63 12.53
N GLY A 76 2.35 17.78 11.86
CA GLY A 76 3.36 18.07 10.86
C GLY A 76 3.17 17.35 9.53
N LEU A 77 4.24 17.38 8.73
CA LEU A 77 4.34 16.79 7.41
C LEU A 77 4.70 15.30 7.50
N SER A 78 4.11 14.48 6.63
CA SER A 78 4.45 13.05 6.51
C SER A 78 5.07 12.79 5.15
N VAL A 79 6.23 12.12 5.14
CA VAL A 79 6.88 11.71 3.88
C VAL A 79 6.16 10.49 3.33
N ALA A 80 5.56 10.63 2.15
CA ALA A 80 4.88 9.54 1.47
C ALA A 80 5.83 8.71 0.59
N ARG A 81 6.80 9.38 -0.06
CA ARG A 81 7.80 8.73 -0.92
C ARG A 81 9.03 9.60 -1.11
N GLN A 82 10.19 8.98 -1.25
CA GLN A 82 11.43 9.59 -1.70
C GLN A 82 11.94 8.81 -2.91
N ALA A 83 12.14 9.50 -4.04
CA ALA A 83 12.71 8.88 -5.24
C ALA A 83 13.18 9.94 -6.24
N ASN A 84 14.25 9.63 -6.98
CA ASN A 84 14.78 10.42 -8.09
C ASN A 84 15.09 11.88 -7.72
N GLY A 85 15.60 12.14 -6.52
CA GLY A 85 15.84 13.51 -6.05
C GLY A 85 14.57 14.31 -5.73
N HIS A 86 13.45 13.63 -5.44
CA HIS A 86 12.19 14.25 -5.05
C HIS A 86 11.59 13.59 -3.81
N VAL A 87 10.80 14.38 -3.09
CA VAL A 87 10.04 13.95 -1.91
C VAL A 87 8.58 14.31 -2.10
N VAL A 88 7.73 13.35 -1.77
CA VAL A 88 6.28 13.54 -1.70
C VAL A 88 5.91 13.73 -0.24
N TYR A 89 5.26 14.84 0.08
CA TYR A 89 4.75 15.14 1.41
C TYR A 89 3.23 15.13 1.42
N ILE A 90 2.68 14.72 2.55
CA ILE A 90 1.24 14.70 2.81
C ILE A 90 0.99 15.24 4.23
N TRP A 91 -0.06 16.04 4.40
CA TRP A 91 -0.42 16.57 5.71
C TRP A 91 -1.89 16.97 5.82
N GLU A 92 -2.30 17.19 7.07
CA GLU A 92 -3.56 17.84 7.40
C GLU A 92 -3.28 19.29 7.75
N SER A 93 -4.12 20.19 7.27
CA SER A 93 -4.04 21.62 7.55
C SER A 93 -5.03 22.03 8.63
N GLY A 94 -4.78 23.19 9.25
CA GLY A 94 -5.68 23.76 10.27
C GLY A 94 -7.10 24.05 9.77
N SER A 95 -7.30 24.18 8.45
CA SER A 95 -8.61 24.34 7.79
C SER A 95 -9.31 23.01 7.48
N ALA A 96 -8.87 21.90 8.10
CA ALA A 96 -9.39 20.55 7.86
C ALA A 96 -9.25 20.06 6.40
N GLN A 97 -8.33 20.64 5.64
CA GLN A 97 -7.96 20.13 4.33
C GLN A 97 -6.84 19.11 4.46
N PHE A 98 -6.90 18.11 3.60
CA PHE A 98 -5.83 17.16 3.38
C PHE A 98 -5.02 17.60 2.16
N CYS A 99 -3.71 17.67 2.32
CA CYS A 99 -2.80 18.27 1.36
C CYS A 99 -1.72 17.29 0.92
N PHE A 100 -1.28 17.49 -0.31
CA PHE A 100 -0.26 16.72 -0.99
C PHE A 100 0.67 17.69 -1.71
N ALA A 101 1.97 17.45 -1.61
CA ALA A 101 2.96 18.18 -2.38
C ALA A 101 4.09 17.30 -2.88
N GLN A 102 4.71 17.77 -3.97
CA GLN A 102 5.93 17.20 -4.51
C GLN A 102 7.01 18.26 -4.55
N VAL A 103 8.12 17.98 -3.88
CA VAL A 103 9.23 18.92 -3.67
C VAL A 103 10.52 18.28 -4.18
N ALA A 104 11.29 19.02 -4.97
CA ALA A 104 12.63 18.63 -5.38
C ALA A 104 13.63 18.82 -4.23
N VAL A 105 14.74 18.07 -4.23
CA VAL A 105 15.80 18.17 -3.20
C VAL A 105 16.32 19.59 -3.02
N GLU A 106 16.35 20.39 -4.08
CA GLU A 106 16.76 21.80 -4.03
C GLU A 106 15.75 22.72 -3.31
N GLY A 107 14.59 22.20 -2.88
CA GLY A 107 13.52 22.94 -2.20
C GLY A 107 12.42 23.46 -3.12
N ALA A 108 12.54 23.30 -4.44
CA ALA A 108 11.53 23.74 -5.39
C ALA A 108 10.27 22.87 -5.31
N THR A 109 9.11 23.48 -5.00
CA THR A 109 7.81 22.80 -5.04
C THR A 109 7.24 22.86 -6.46
N ARG A 110 6.86 21.71 -7.03
CA ARG A 110 6.22 21.66 -8.37
C ARG A 110 4.73 21.42 -8.34
N GLN A 111 4.24 20.77 -7.30
CA GLN A 111 2.81 20.53 -7.15
C GLN A 111 2.45 20.71 -5.68
N LEU A 112 1.38 21.45 -5.44
CA LEU A 112 0.68 21.56 -4.18
C LEU A 112 -0.80 21.40 -4.49
N ALA A 113 -1.45 20.42 -3.87
CA ALA A 113 -2.87 20.19 -4.00
C ALA A 113 -3.47 19.93 -2.62
N CYS A 114 -4.55 20.60 -2.30
CA CYS A 114 -5.29 20.41 -1.07
C CYS A 114 -6.77 20.20 -1.38
N GLY A 115 -7.40 19.32 -0.64
CA GLY A 115 -8.82 19.02 -0.78
C GLY A 115 -9.40 18.48 0.51
N HIS A 116 -10.72 18.43 0.59
CA HIS A 116 -11.38 17.79 1.72
C HIS A 116 -11.40 16.28 1.47
N PRO A 117 -10.88 15.44 2.38
CA PRO A 117 -10.88 13.98 2.21
C PRO A 117 -12.28 13.35 2.35
N GLN A 118 -13.34 14.18 2.35
CA GLN A 118 -14.72 13.83 2.67
C GLN A 118 -15.51 13.20 1.53
N SER A 119 -14.89 12.87 0.40
CA SER A 119 -15.52 11.97 -0.55
C SER A 119 -15.75 10.62 0.15
N LYS A 120 -16.98 10.40 0.63
CA LYS A 120 -17.44 9.11 1.15
C LYS A 120 -17.09 8.05 0.10
N PRO A 121 -16.64 6.86 0.53
CA PRO A 121 -16.48 5.76 -0.41
C PRO A 121 -17.76 5.54 -1.21
N ARG A 122 -17.62 4.95 -2.38
CA ARG A 122 -18.78 4.44 -3.11
C ARG A 122 -19.53 3.44 -2.21
N PRO A 123 -20.85 3.24 -2.40
CA PRO A 123 -21.58 2.23 -1.65
C PRO A 123 -20.84 0.88 -1.68
N ALA A 124 -20.69 0.25 -0.52
CA ALA A 124 -19.95 -1.00 -0.30
C ALA A 124 -18.42 -0.97 -0.51
N SER A 125 -17.82 0.20 -0.76
CA SER A 125 -16.36 0.39 -0.80
C SER A 125 -15.85 0.87 0.56
N TYR A 126 -14.63 0.47 0.91
CA TYR A 126 -13.86 0.97 2.07
C TYR A 126 -12.82 2.01 1.66
N LEU A 127 -12.68 2.28 0.37
CA LEU A 127 -11.62 3.10 -0.19
C LEU A 127 -12.17 4.34 -0.87
N THR A 128 -11.40 5.42 -0.74
CA THR A 128 -11.55 6.57 -1.64
C THR A 128 -10.20 7.03 -2.14
N ALA A 129 -10.11 7.36 -3.43
CA ALA A 129 -8.98 8.11 -3.96
C ALA A 129 -9.03 9.54 -3.42
N VAL A 130 -7.99 9.96 -2.70
CA VAL A 130 -7.85 11.32 -2.18
C VAL A 130 -7.06 12.19 -3.15
N PHE A 131 -6.02 11.61 -3.76
CA PHE A 131 -5.27 12.24 -4.84
C PHE A 131 -4.96 11.24 -5.94
N GLY A 132 -4.95 11.73 -7.18
CA GLY A 132 -4.66 10.92 -8.35
C GLY A 132 -5.87 10.07 -8.81
N PRO A 133 -5.66 9.15 -9.77
CA PRO A 133 -4.37 8.79 -10.37
C PRO A 133 -3.66 9.99 -11.02
N GLY A 134 -2.40 10.21 -10.64
CA GLY A 134 -1.59 11.37 -11.03
C GLY A 134 -0.24 10.95 -11.58
N ILE A 135 0.48 11.92 -12.15
CA ILE A 135 1.88 11.77 -12.57
C ILE A 135 2.72 12.60 -11.60
N GLY A 136 3.63 11.94 -10.90
CA GLY A 136 4.62 12.60 -10.06
C GLY A 136 6.04 12.30 -10.52
N PHE A 137 7.01 12.86 -9.81
CA PHE A 137 8.43 12.72 -10.17
C PHE A 137 8.96 11.29 -10.04
N ALA A 138 8.43 10.54 -9.09
CA ALA A 138 8.80 9.16 -8.84
C ALA A 138 7.97 8.17 -9.67
N GLY A 139 7.22 8.67 -10.66
CA GLY A 139 6.29 7.91 -11.50
C GLY A 139 4.84 8.23 -11.21
N ARG A 140 3.94 7.41 -11.75
CA ARG A 140 2.50 7.55 -11.55
C ARG A 140 2.11 7.11 -10.15
N TYR A 141 1.07 7.71 -9.59
CA TYR A 141 0.67 7.44 -8.22
C TYR A 141 -0.83 7.59 -7.99
N VAL A 142 -1.31 7.00 -6.92
CA VAL A 142 -2.60 7.33 -6.30
C VAL A 142 -2.43 7.33 -4.79
N VAL A 143 -3.12 8.25 -4.11
CA VAL A 143 -3.22 8.29 -2.66
C VAL A 143 -4.62 7.88 -2.27
N LEU A 144 -4.74 6.85 -1.44
CA LEU A 144 -6.01 6.31 -0.98
C LEU A 144 -6.23 6.64 0.49
N ALA A 145 -7.49 6.83 0.86
CA ALA A 145 -7.96 6.76 2.23
C ALA A 145 -8.77 5.48 2.41
N ALA A 146 -8.43 4.69 3.42
CA ALA A 146 -9.22 3.55 3.87
C ALA A 146 -10.08 3.96 5.08
N ASP A 147 -11.35 3.59 5.06
CA ASP A 147 -12.27 3.85 6.15
C ASP A 147 -11.77 3.29 7.49
N PRO A 148 -12.24 3.86 8.63
CA PRO A 148 -11.71 3.52 9.94
C PRO A 148 -11.73 2.00 10.19
N GLY A 149 -10.59 1.46 10.63
CA GLY A 149 -10.41 0.02 10.86
C GLY A 149 -10.01 -0.80 9.63
N GLY A 150 -10.03 -0.21 8.43
CA GLY A 150 -9.54 -0.84 7.20
C GLY A 150 -8.03 -0.69 7.03
N LYS A 151 -7.31 -1.81 7.05
CA LYS A 151 -5.86 -1.86 6.81
C LYS A 151 -5.57 -2.48 5.46
N VAL A 152 -4.88 -1.76 4.57
CA VAL A 152 -4.45 -2.34 3.28
C VAL A 152 -3.44 -3.46 3.55
N THR A 153 -3.63 -4.61 2.89
CA THR A 153 -2.75 -5.78 2.99
C THR A 153 -2.15 -6.19 1.65
N SER A 154 -2.80 -5.84 0.54
CA SER A 154 -2.29 -6.08 -0.81
C SER A 154 -2.90 -5.07 -1.77
N VAL A 155 -2.12 -4.71 -2.79
CA VAL A 155 -2.55 -3.84 -3.88
C VAL A 155 -2.10 -4.47 -5.17
N ARG A 156 -3.04 -4.72 -6.08
CA ARG A 156 -2.77 -5.33 -7.38
C ARG A 156 -3.34 -4.49 -8.51
N TYR A 157 -2.60 -4.47 -9.61
CA TYR A 157 -3.05 -3.88 -10.87
C TYR A 157 -2.77 -4.87 -11.99
N GLU A 158 -3.79 -5.21 -12.77
CA GLU A 158 -3.70 -6.23 -13.82
C GLU A 158 -3.11 -7.56 -13.30
N GLY A 159 -3.49 -7.94 -12.09
CA GLY A 159 -3.03 -9.17 -11.42
C GLY A 159 -1.61 -9.11 -10.86
N LYS A 160 -0.85 -8.03 -11.04
CA LYS A 160 0.51 -7.85 -10.50
C LYS A 160 0.47 -7.08 -9.18
N GLU A 161 1.23 -7.54 -8.19
CA GLU A 161 1.39 -6.83 -6.92
C GLU A 161 2.14 -5.50 -7.15
N LEU A 162 1.64 -4.43 -6.53
CA LEU A 162 2.23 -3.10 -6.57
C LEU A 162 2.88 -2.75 -5.23
N THR A 163 3.83 -1.81 -5.26
CA THR A 163 4.39 -1.21 -4.05
C THR A 163 3.44 -0.16 -3.49
N TRP A 164 3.16 -0.27 -2.19
CA TRP A 164 2.33 0.66 -1.45
C TRP A 164 2.94 0.90 -0.06
N SER A 165 2.60 2.03 0.55
CA SER A 165 3.04 2.40 1.90
C SER A 165 1.88 3.01 2.68
N PHE A 166 1.77 2.66 3.96
CA PHE A 166 0.99 3.44 4.91
C PHE A 166 1.73 4.75 5.20
N ILE A 167 1.02 5.87 5.16
CA ILE A 167 1.60 7.21 5.35
C ILE A 167 1.27 7.74 6.74
N ARG A 168 -0.02 7.80 7.06
CA ARG A 168 -0.52 8.34 8.33
C ARG A 168 -1.98 7.96 8.54
N ARG A 169 -2.44 8.09 9.79
CA ARG A 169 -3.86 8.19 10.11
C ARG A 169 -4.26 9.66 10.17
N MET A 170 -5.41 10.01 9.59
CA MET A 170 -5.96 11.36 9.71
C MET A 170 -6.50 11.62 11.13
N SER A 171 -6.56 12.89 11.50
CA SER A 171 -7.18 13.36 12.74
C SER A 171 -8.71 13.39 12.62
N PRO A 172 -9.44 13.12 13.72
CA PRO A 172 -8.94 12.58 14.98
C PRO A 172 -8.62 11.09 14.88
N ALA A 173 -7.55 10.63 15.53
CA ALA A 173 -7.02 9.27 15.36
C ALA A 173 -8.02 8.14 15.69
N ALA A 174 -9.06 8.40 16.51
CA ALA A 174 -10.07 7.41 16.88
C ALA A 174 -11.05 7.10 15.73
N THR A 175 -11.32 8.07 14.85
CA THR A 175 -12.29 7.94 13.73
C THR A 175 -11.67 8.29 12.38
N GLY A 176 -10.38 8.59 12.37
CA GLY A 176 -9.62 8.95 11.19
C GLY A 176 -9.42 7.79 10.25
N ARG A 177 -9.31 8.13 8.97
CA ARG A 177 -9.05 7.18 7.89
C ARG A 177 -7.54 6.99 7.74
N ASP A 178 -7.13 5.79 7.36
CA ASP A 178 -5.73 5.47 7.09
C ASP A 178 -5.37 5.86 5.66
N ILE A 179 -4.26 6.57 5.49
CA ILE A 179 -3.79 7.07 4.20
C ILE A 179 -2.69 6.17 3.68
N TYR A 180 -2.81 5.79 2.41
CA TYR A 180 -1.85 4.96 1.70
C TYR A 180 -1.37 5.65 0.43
N TYR A 181 -0.08 5.55 0.13
CA TYR A 181 0.50 5.95 -1.15
C TYR A 181 0.80 4.71 -1.97
N ILE A 182 0.39 4.70 -3.23
CA ILE A 182 0.57 3.56 -4.14
C ILE A 182 1.32 4.06 -5.38
N THR A 183 2.39 3.35 -5.73
CA THR A 183 3.12 3.57 -6.98
C THR A 183 2.44 2.80 -8.10
N LEU A 184 2.10 3.50 -9.18
CA LEU A 184 1.43 2.94 -10.34
C LEU A 184 2.41 2.75 -11.50
N PRO A 185 2.16 1.76 -12.39
CA PRO A 185 2.91 1.64 -13.64
C PRO A 185 2.68 2.83 -14.57
N ASP A 186 3.55 3.01 -15.57
CA ASP A 186 3.52 4.16 -16.49
C ASP A 186 2.25 4.27 -17.34
N ARG A 187 1.55 3.16 -17.57
CA ARG A 187 0.23 3.12 -18.18
C ARG A 187 -0.76 2.67 -17.13
N VAL A 188 -1.75 3.51 -16.84
CA VAL A 188 -2.84 3.17 -15.92
C VAL A 188 -4.17 3.49 -16.58
N GLN A 189 -4.89 2.42 -16.89
CA GLN A 189 -6.29 2.41 -17.29
C GLN A 189 -6.84 1.04 -16.95
N GLY A 190 -7.65 0.97 -15.89
CA GLY A 190 -8.16 -0.31 -15.42
C GLY A 190 -8.55 -0.25 -13.95
N TRP A 191 -8.81 -1.43 -13.40
CA TRP A 191 -9.11 -1.61 -11.99
C TRP A 191 -7.83 -1.82 -11.19
N LEU A 192 -7.72 -1.06 -10.10
CA LEU A 192 -6.82 -1.33 -8.99
C LEU A 192 -7.58 -2.19 -7.99
N ASP A 193 -7.14 -3.43 -7.83
CA ASP A 193 -7.65 -4.34 -6.82
C ASP A 193 -6.89 -4.07 -5.51
N VAL A 194 -7.62 -3.86 -4.41
CA VAL A 194 -7.04 -3.63 -3.09
C VAL A 194 -7.67 -4.58 -2.10
N THR A 195 -6.84 -5.31 -1.37
CA THR A 195 -7.30 -6.15 -0.27
C THR A 195 -7.09 -5.39 1.03
N LEU A 196 -8.14 -5.35 1.86
CA LEU A 196 -8.12 -4.78 3.19
C LEU A 196 -8.38 -5.86 4.24
N LEU A 197 -7.76 -5.70 5.40
CA LEU A 197 -8.16 -6.33 6.64
C LEU A 197 -9.07 -5.36 7.40
N VAL A 198 -10.32 -5.76 7.66
CA VAL A 198 -11.31 -4.99 8.43
C VAL A 198 -11.74 -5.84 9.62
N GLY A 199 -11.25 -5.49 10.82
CA GLY A 199 -11.29 -6.42 11.95
C GLY A 199 -10.49 -7.69 11.62
N ASP A 200 -11.12 -8.86 11.71
CA ASP A 200 -10.50 -10.15 11.36
C ASP A 200 -10.87 -10.64 9.95
N GLN A 201 -11.60 -9.84 9.17
CA GLN A 201 -12.08 -10.22 7.84
C GLN A 201 -11.26 -9.58 6.73
N GLN A 202 -10.86 -10.37 5.74
CA GLN A 202 -10.37 -9.83 4.49
C GLN A 202 -11.54 -9.36 3.61
N LYS A 203 -11.39 -8.18 3.03
CA LYS A 203 -12.30 -7.60 2.05
C LYS A 203 -11.53 -7.17 0.81
N ALA A 204 -12.07 -7.51 -0.35
CA ALA A 204 -11.58 -6.99 -1.61
C ALA A 204 -12.37 -5.75 -2.00
N ASP A 205 -11.66 -4.74 -2.48
CA ASP A 205 -12.23 -3.50 -2.99
C ASP A 205 -11.55 -3.13 -4.31
N ARG A 206 -12.22 -2.31 -5.12
CA ARG A 206 -11.77 -1.97 -6.48
C ARG A 206 -11.92 -0.49 -6.75
N LEU A 207 -10.83 0.11 -7.24
CA LEU A 207 -10.81 1.50 -7.69
C LEU A 207 -10.53 1.56 -9.19
N TRP A 208 -11.35 2.30 -9.93
CA TRP A 208 -11.09 2.57 -11.34
C TRP A 208 -10.03 3.68 -11.49
N LEU A 209 -9.00 3.43 -12.30
CA LEU A 209 -7.89 4.37 -12.54
C LEU A 209 -7.94 5.07 -13.91
N GLY A 210 -9.05 4.97 -14.64
CA GLY A 210 -9.26 5.74 -15.87
C GLY A 210 -9.85 7.13 -15.61
N LYS A 211 -9.44 8.11 -16.42
CA LYS A 211 -10.14 9.39 -16.56
C LYS A 211 -11.28 9.24 -17.56
#